data_AF-A0A9P8G023-F1
#
_entry.id   AF-A0A9P8G023-F1
#
_cell.length_a   1.000
_cell.length_b   1.000
_cell.length_c   1.000
_cell.angle_alpha   90.00
_cell.angle_beta   90.00
_cell.angle_gamma   90.00
#
_symmetry.space_group_name_H-M   'P 1'
#
loop_
_entity.id
_entity.type
_entity.pdbx_description
1 polymer ?
#
loop_
_entity_poly.entity_id
_entity_poly.type
_entity_poly.pdbx_seq_one_letter_code
_entity_poly.pdbx_strand_id
1 'polypeptide(L)'
;MPTIPDRAQTEDSTSFSPDAYFDAWEKGEITAPYDNDFRKFILTTFGLPQDDTYTYAAVAEVTLLQAQTYVEFGGQGGLHAWYRDDQAKPLEPPSAVDIAAYTNIFKSTTNTQKALVGLASNAKKDSIRASVGQHLQSLYQPPSPDRKIVISKLKKEHTNPYLDVWAWSCQNLEWAGPEAATSKVRFSHAILPILYHHFGCVCPSYESLSIIYQLAKGRPVIDLGSGNGYWSYMLRVFNKQKPLTVIPVDNGISEWRTVWVPDTNQIDGVEYLKKNNDGKDQVLLLVYPQVGLEFTSKILRAYKGDTIICAGTQNSNGYTAFAKETIADWIAREMPVFEKVCQIPLPSFAAKDEALFAFQRKVS
;
A
#
# COMPACT_ATOMS: atom_id res chain seq x y z
N MET A 1 -7.09 -2.06 25.72
CA MET A 1 -6.57 -1.69 24.39
C MET A 1 -6.54 -0.18 24.33
N PRO A 2 -5.53 0.45 23.69
CA PRO A 2 -5.53 1.89 23.50
C PRO A 2 -6.79 2.31 22.73
N THR A 3 -7.39 3.43 23.10
CA THR A 3 -8.51 4.01 22.35
C THR A 3 -7.94 4.64 21.08
N ILE A 4 -8.60 4.42 19.93
CA ILE A 4 -8.21 5.11 18.70
C ILE A 4 -8.47 6.61 18.92
N PRO A 5 -7.49 7.50 18.65
CA PRO A 5 -7.69 8.93 18.77
C PRO A 5 -8.93 9.43 18.01
N ASP A 6 -9.70 10.31 18.64
CA ASP A 6 -10.89 10.98 18.07
C ASP A 6 -10.53 12.22 17.22
N ARG A 7 -9.24 12.39 16.94
CA ARG A 7 -8.69 13.45 16.11
C ARG A 7 -7.57 12.90 15.23
N ALA A 8 -7.41 13.46 14.04
CA ALA A 8 -6.21 13.21 13.25
C ALA A 8 -5.01 13.83 13.98
N GLN A 9 -4.00 13.02 14.26
CA GLN A 9 -2.82 13.43 15.01
C GLN A 9 -1.64 12.53 14.72
N THR A 10 -0.44 12.99 15.07
CA THR A 10 0.70 12.11 15.29
C THR A 10 1.08 12.20 16.77
N GLU A 11 1.30 11.08 17.43
CA GLU A 11 1.74 11.03 18.83
C GLU A 11 3.05 11.81 18.99
N ASP A 12 3.13 12.61 20.05
CA ASP A 12 4.21 13.57 20.35
C ASP A 12 4.41 14.70 19.32
N SER A 13 3.51 14.82 18.33
CA SER A 13 3.55 15.92 17.39
C SER A 13 3.00 17.21 17.99
N THR A 14 3.62 18.32 17.63
CA THR A 14 3.17 19.66 18.01
C THR A 14 2.27 20.32 16.95
N SER A 15 2.18 19.77 15.74
CA SER A 15 1.64 20.50 14.59
C SER A 15 0.99 19.65 13.49
N PHE A 16 1.01 18.32 13.58
CA PHE A 16 0.51 17.47 12.50
C PHE A 16 -0.99 17.68 12.24
N SER A 17 -1.30 17.96 10.97
CA SER A 17 -2.65 17.95 10.42
C SER A 17 -2.57 17.37 9.00
N PRO A 18 -3.44 16.40 8.62
CA PRO A 18 -3.46 15.82 7.29
C PRO A 18 -3.53 16.86 6.16
N ASP A 19 -4.45 17.82 6.28
CA ASP A 19 -4.67 18.83 5.23
C ASP A 19 -3.48 19.79 5.11
N ALA A 20 -2.94 20.25 6.24
CA ALA A 20 -1.76 21.11 6.24
C ALA A 20 -0.53 20.39 5.68
N TYR A 21 -0.39 19.09 5.98
CA TYR A 21 0.68 18.24 5.45
C TYR A 21 0.60 18.13 3.92
N PHE A 22 -0.59 17.86 3.38
CA PHE A 22 -0.78 17.78 1.92
C PHE A 22 -0.62 19.13 1.23
N ASP A 23 -1.10 20.22 1.84
CA ASP A 23 -0.92 21.56 1.32
C ASP A 23 0.57 21.96 1.26
N ALA A 24 1.34 21.65 2.31
CA ALA A 24 2.79 21.89 2.34
C ALA A 24 3.53 21.06 1.28
N TRP A 25 3.09 19.81 1.06
CA TRP A 25 3.62 18.96 -0.02
C TRP A 25 3.33 19.52 -1.40
N GLU A 26 2.10 19.97 -1.66
CA GLU A 26 1.69 20.58 -2.94
C GLU A 26 2.47 21.86 -3.28
N LYS A 27 2.87 22.60 -2.25
CA LYS A 27 3.70 23.81 -2.36
C LYS A 27 5.21 23.51 -2.46
N GLY A 28 5.62 22.25 -2.22
CA GLY A 28 7.03 21.85 -2.20
C GLY A 28 7.80 22.31 -0.96
N GLU A 29 7.10 22.68 0.11
CA GLU A 29 7.70 23.05 1.41
C GLU A 29 8.24 21.80 2.13
N ILE A 30 7.61 20.66 1.88
CA ILE A 30 8.03 19.33 2.29
C ILE A 30 8.26 18.49 1.03
N THR A 31 9.32 17.70 1.03
CA THR A 31 9.63 16.75 -0.05
C THR A 31 10.11 15.42 0.55
N ALA A 32 10.17 14.37 -0.26
CA ALA A 32 10.79 13.11 0.15
C ALA A 32 12.27 13.33 0.57
N PRO A 33 12.87 12.41 1.37
CA PRO A 33 14.22 12.58 1.93
C PRO A 33 15.34 12.43 0.88
N TYR A 34 15.38 13.32 -0.11
CA TYR A 34 16.36 13.29 -1.19
C TYR A 34 17.80 13.59 -0.72
N ASP A 35 17.97 14.12 0.49
CA ASP A 35 19.27 14.25 1.18
C ASP A 35 19.68 12.95 1.91
N ASN A 36 18.88 11.88 1.82
CA ASN A 36 19.03 10.61 2.51
C ASN A 36 19.05 10.70 4.05
N ASP A 37 18.55 11.80 4.61
CA ASP A 37 18.33 11.94 6.05
C ASP A 37 16.88 11.58 6.39
N PHE A 38 16.61 10.28 6.45
CA PHE A 38 15.28 9.73 6.73
C PHE A 38 14.78 10.14 8.11
N ARG A 39 15.67 10.16 9.11
CA ARG A 39 15.34 10.61 10.46
C ARG A 39 14.88 12.07 10.46
N LYS A 40 15.67 12.99 9.90
CA LYS A 40 15.30 14.40 9.80
C LYS A 40 13.99 14.59 9.06
N PHE A 41 13.77 13.85 7.98
CA PHE A 41 12.49 13.88 7.26
C PHE A 41 11.32 13.53 8.16
N ILE A 42 11.34 12.37 8.83
CA ILE A 42 10.24 11.94 9.72
C ILE A 42 10.02 12.96 10.85
N LEU A 43 11.10 13.42 11.49
CA LEU A 43 11.00 14.39 12.58
C LEU A 43 10.36 15.71 12.14
N THR A 44 10.81 16.23 11.01
CA THR A 44 10.37 17.54 10.49
C THR A 44 8.94 17.45 9.98
N THR A 45 8.64 16.45 9.14
CA THR A 45 7.37 16.38 8.42
C THR A 45 6.19 16.00 9.30
N PHE A 46 6.44 15.29 10.42
CA PHE A 46 5.42 14.94 11.40
C PHE A 46 5.51 15.80 12.68
N GLY A 47 6.39 16.80 12.72
CA GLY A 47 6.49 17.75 13.85
C GLY A 47 6.88 17.12 15.18
N LEU A 48 7.78 16.13 15.15
CA LEU A 48 8.24 15.33 16.29
C LEU A 48 9.46 15.97 16.99
N PRO A 49 9.69 15.65 18.27
CA PRO A 49 10.84 16.15 19.02
C PRO A 49 12.18 15.64 18.46
N GLN A 50 13.24 16.45 18.57
CA GLN A 50 14.56 16.10 18.03
C GLN A 50 15.24 14.94 18.78
N ASP A 51 14.86 14.69 20.02
CA ASP A 51 15.30 13.58 20.87
C ASP A 51 14.29 12.43 20.90
N ASP A 52 13.47 12.29 19.85
CA ASP A 52 12.49 11.22 19.72
C ASP A 52 13.08 9.82 19.96
N THR A 53 12.43 9.07 20.86
CA THR A 53 12.81 7.70 21.25
C THR A 53 11.69 6.69 21.04
N TYR A 54 10.61 7.08 20.35
CA TYR A 54 9.50 6.18 20.05
C TYR A 54 9.98 4.90 19.34
N THR A 55 9.44 3.77 19.79
CA THR A 55 9.75 2.45 19.22
C THR A 55 8.62 2.03 18.30
N TYR A 56 8.94 1.91 17.01
CA TYR A 56 8.02 1.49 15.97
C TYR A 56 7.98 -0.02 15.90
N ALA A 57 6.81 -0.62 16.09
CA ALA A 57 6.63 -2.06 16.16
C ALA A 57 5.88 -2.59 14.93
N ALA A 58 6.47 -3.58 14.26
CA ALA A 58 5.77 -4.41 13.27
C ALA A 58 6.13 -5.88 13.51
N VAL A 59 6.84 -6.52 12.59
CA VAL A 59 7.47 -7.84 12.82
C VAL A 59 8.71 -7.70 13.71
N ALA A 60 9.37 -6.54 13.63
CA ALA A 60 10.49 -6.15 14.47
C ALA A 60 10.24 -4.74 15.04
N GLU A 61 10.97 -4.41 16.10
CA GLU A 61 10.95 -3.11 16.75
C GLU A 61 12.16 -2.28 16.31
N VAL A 62 11.95 -0.98 16.10
CA VAL A 62 13.01 -0.07 15.64
C VAL A 62 12.75 1.36 16.09
N THR A 63 13.79 2.14 16.41
CA THR A 63 13.71 3.59 16.60
C THR A 63 14.13 4.35 15.34
N LEU A 64 13.80 5.65 15.23
CA LEU A 64 14.24 6.47 14.09
C LEU A 64 15.76 6.49 13.93
N LEU A 65 16.50 6.56 15.04
CA LEU A 65 17.97 6.54 15.01
C LEU A 65 18.52 5.22 14.48
N GLN A 66 17.95 4.09 14.93
CA GLN A 66 18.34 2.78 14.43
C GLN A 66 18.06 2.67 12.94
N ALA A 67 16.86 3.03 12.47
CA ALA A 67 16.51 2.96 11.05
C ALA A 67 17.41 3.83 10.18
N GLN A 68 17.75 5.05 10.62
CA GLN A 68 18.72 5.92 9.94
C GLN A 68 20.11 5.27 9.87
N THR A 69 20.54 4.61 10.95
CA THR A 69 21.81 3.86 10.94
C THR A 69 21.77 2.79 9.84
N TYR A 70 20.69 2.01 9.71
CA TYR A 70 20.58 1.02 8.62
C TYR A 70 20.60 1.66 7.23
N VAL A 71 19.96 2.83 7.04
CA VAL A 71 20.02 3.60 5.79
C VAL A 71 21.48 3.97 5.44
N GLU A 72 22.27 4.39 6.43
CA GLU A 72 23.68 4.78 6.25
C GLU A 72 24.60 3.58 5.96
N PHE A 73 24.28 2.40 6.50
CA PHE A 73 25.02 1.18 6.18
C PHE A 73 24.78 0.71 4.74
N GLY A 74 23.63 1.04 4.14
CA GLY A 74 23.27 0.62 2.79
C GLY A 74 23.31 -0.90 2.63
N GLY A 75 23.78 -1.39 1.47
CA GLY A 75 23.83 -2.82 1.16
C GLY A 75 24.88 -3.65 1.93
N GLN A 76 25.67 -3.03 2.81
CA GLN A 76 26.73 -3.70 3.57
C GLN A 76 26.19 -4.90 4.36
N GLY A 77 26.97 -5.97 4.45
CA GLY A 77 26.57 -7.18 5.18
C GLY A 77 25.35 -7.91 4.58
N GLY A 78 24.93 -7.56 3.36
CA GLY A 78 23.78 -8.16 2.70
C GLY A 78 22.43 -7.57 3.12
N LEU A 79 22.41 -6.38 3.73
CA LEU A 79 21.18 -5.70 4.14
C LEU A 79 20.25 -5.37 2.97
N HIS A 80 20.80 -5.24 1.76
CA HIS A 80 20.04 -5.05 0.51
C HIS A 80 20.06 -6.29 -0.42
N ALA A 81 20.36 -7.49 0.11
CA ALA A 81 20.40 -8.72 -0.68
C ALA A 81 18.99 -9.24 -1.05
N TRP A 82 18.23 -8.42 -1.76
CA TRP A 82 16.84 -8.65 -2.18
C TRP A 82 16.73 -9.67 -3.32
N TYR A 83 17.72 -9.66 -4.22
CA TYR A 83 17.76 -10.48 -5.42
C TYR A 83 18.82 -11.55 -5.28
N ARG A 84 18.49 -12.78 -5.70
CA ARG A 84 19.37 -13.94 -5.57
C ARG A 84 19.28 -14.82 -6.81
N ASP A 85 20.40 -15.43 -7.17
CA ASP A 85 20.45 -16.43 -8.23
C ASP A 85 19.83 -17.78 -7.79
N ASP A 86 19.80 -18.74 -8.70
CA ASP A 86 19.28 -20.10 -8.44
C ASP A 86 20.09 -20.86 -7.37
N GLN A 87 21.31 -20.41 -7.06
CA GLN A 87 22.17 -20.95 -6.00
C GLN A 87 22.01 -20.17 -4.67
N ALA A 88 21.00 -19.30 -4.57
CA ALA A 88 20.73 -18.42 -3.44
C ALA A 88 21.84 -17.39 -3.13
N LYS A 89 22.76 -17.15 -4.07
CA LYS A 89 23.79 -16.12 -3.92
C LYS A 89 23.19 -14.75 -4.24
N PRO A 90 23.51 -13.70 -3.45
CA PRO A 90 23.10 -12.34 -3.77
C PRO A 90 23.53 -11.93 -5.18
N LEU A 91 22.62 -11.33 -5.93
CA LEU A 91 22.91 -10.68 -7.20
C LEU A 91 23.35 -9.22 -6.96
N GLU A 92 24.06 -8.66 -7.93
CA GLU A 92 24.32 -7.22 -7.96
C GLU A 92 22.99 -6.45 -8.00
N PRO A 93 22.88 -5.34 -7.26
CA PRO A 93 21.66 -4.55 -7.22
C PRO A 93 21.30 -3.97 -8.60
N PRO A 94 20.00 -3.72 -8.86
CA PRO A 94 19.57 -3.04 -10.07
C PRO A 94 20.15 -1.63 -10.14
N SER A 95 20.38 -1.13 -11.37
CA SER A 95 20.86 0.24 -11.56
C SER A 95 19.79 1.26 -11.15
N ALA A 96 20.21 2.48 -10.78
CA ALA A 96 19.29 3.58 -10.47
C ALA A 96 18.29 3.88 -11.60
N VAL A 97 18.69 3.67 -12.86
CA VAL A 97 17.84 3.82 -14.05
C VAL A 97 16.74 2.75 -14.09
N ASP A 98 17.08 1.51 -13.72
CA ASP A 98 16.10 0.42 -13.67
C ASP A 98 15.12 0.59 -12.51
N ILE A 99 15.61 1.06 -11.36
CA ILE A 99 14.75 1.43 -10.22
C ILE A 99 13.80 2.57 -10.61
N ALA A 100 14.29 3.60 -11.30
CA ALA A 100 13.46 4.69 -11.79
C ALA A 100 12.42 4.23 -12.82
N ALA A 101 12.78 3.27 -13.69
CA ALA A 101 11.83 2.67 -14.63
C ALA A 101 10.71 1.92 -13.90
N TYR A 102 11.01 1.22 -12.80
CA TYR A 102 10.02 0.56 -11.96
C TYR A 102 9.11 1.55 -11.23
N THR A 103 9.66 2.53 -10.52
CA THR A 103 8.84 3.49 -9.75
C THR A 103 7.95 4.35 -10.66
N ASN A 104 8.40 4.61 -11.90
CA ASN A 104 7.59 5.32 -12.90
C ASN A 104 6.28 4.60 -13.27
N ILE A 105 6.15 3.29 -13.06
CA ILE A 105 4.90 2.54 -13.33
C ILE A 105 3.72 3.11 -12.56
N PHE A 106 3.97 3.63 -11.35
CA PHE A 106 2.92 4.04 -10.41
C PHE A 106 2.61 5.54 -10.45
N LYS A 107 3.35 6.31 -11.25
CA LYS A 107 3.13 7.76 -11.38
C LYS A 107 1.84 8.04 -12.12
N SER A 108 1.06 8.99 -11.61
CA SER A 108 -0.22 9.39 -12.23
C SER A 108 -0.08 9.99 -13.62
N THR A 109 1.12 10.45 -13.99
CA THR A 109 1.45 11.03 -15.31
C THR A 109 1.85 9.97 -16.35
N THR A 110 1.91 8.71 -15.95
CA THR A 110 2.21 7.58 -16.83
C THR A 110 0.97 6.73 -17.09
N ASN A 111 1.06 5.85 -18.09
CA ASN A 111 0.05 4.83 -18.31
C ASN A 111 0.64 3.49 -17.88
N THR A 112 0.07 2.86 -16.84
CA THR A 112 0.60 1.65 -16.21
C THR A 112 0.86 0.53 -17.20
N GLN A 113 -0.09 0.23 -18.09
CA GLN A 113 0.07 -0.83 -19.09
C GLN A 113 1.28 -0.58 -20.00
N LYS A 114 1.41 0.65 -20.53
CA LYS A 114 2.57 1.01 -21.37
C LYS A 114 3.87 1.02 -20.59
N ALA A 115 3.84 1.48 -19.33
CA ALA A 115 5.02 1.50 -18.46
C ALA A 115 5.50 0.07 -18.14
N LEU A 116 4.58 -0.86 -17.86
CA LEU A 116 4.88 -2.28 -17.66
C LEU A 116 5.49 -2.91 -18.91
N VAL A 117 4.90 -2.68 -20.09
CA VAL A 117 5.46 -3.12 -21.38
C VAL A 117 6.87 -2.57 -21.58
N GLY A 118 7.08 -1.28 -21.32
CA GLY A 118 8.37 -0.61 -21.40
C GLY A 118 9.39 -1.07 -20.35
N LEU A 119 8.94 -1.53 -19.19
CA LEU A 119 9.81 -2.07 -18.15
C LEU A 119 10.50 -3.34 -18.65
N ALA A 120 9.74 -4.29 -19.21
CA ALA A 120 10.29 -5.56 -19.70
C ALA A 120 11.00 -5.42 -21.06
N SER A 121 10.41 -4.72 -22.03
CA SER A 121 10.93 -4.67 -23.41
C SER A 121 12.25 -3.92 -23.56
N ASN A 122 12.53 -2.95 -22.67
CA ASN A 122 13.78 -2.19 -22.67
C ASN A 122 14.83 -2.77 -21.70
N ALA A 123 14.54 -3.89 -21.04
CA ALA A 123 15.48 -4.51 -20.12
C ALA A 123 16.57 -5.27 -20.89
N LYS A 124 17.79 -5.26 -20.36
CA LYS A 124 18.82 -6.22 -20.79
C LYS A 124 18.33 -7.64 -20.49
N LYS A 125 18.58 -8.56 -21.41
CA LYS A 125 18.25 -9.98 -21.22
C LYS A 125 18.88 -10.48 -19.91
N ASP A 126 18.13 -11.30 -19.17
CA ASP A 126 18.55 -11.94 -17.92
C ASP A 126 18.90 -10.95 -16.78
N SER A 127 18.47 -9.68 -16.88
CA SER A 127 18.61 -8.71 -15.77
C SER A 127 17.46 -8.79 -14.78
N ILE A 128 17.67 -8.27 -13.57
CA ILE A 128 16.61 -8.11 -12.54
C ILE A 128 15.39 -7.38 -13.13
N ARG A 129 15.61 -6.29 -13.88
CA ARG A 129 14.52 -5.55 -14.52
C ARG A 129 13.71 -6.40 -15.49
N ALA A 130 14.35 -7.31 -16.23
CA ALA A 130 13.63 -8.22 -17.12
C ALA A 130 12.73 -9.17 -16.31
N SER A 131 13.26 -9.76 -15.23
CA SER A 131 12.49 -10.62 -14.32
C SER A 131 11.31 -9.90 -13.67
N VAL A 132 11.53 -8.69 -13.14
CA VAL A 132 10.46 -7.86 -12.55
C VAL A 132 9.40 -7.51 -13.60
N GLY A 133 9.83 -7.05 -14.79
CA GLY A 133 8.91 -6.68 -15.86
C GLY A 133 8.04 -7.84 -16.32
N GLN A 134 8.62 -9.04 -16.45
CA GLN A 134 7.88 -10.26 -16.81
C GLN A 134 6.91 -10.68 -15.69
N HIS A 135 7.37 -10.67 -14.43
CA HIS A 135 6.54 -11.01 -13.26
C HIS A 135 5.30 -10.12 -13.17
N LEU A 136 5.50 -8.79 -13.16
CA LEU A 136 4.40 -7.83 -13.04
C LEU A 136 3.45 -7.88 -14.24
N GLN A 137 3.96 -8.05 -15.47
CA GLN A 137 3.09 -8.20 -16.65
C GLN A 137 2.23 -9.46 -16.60
N SER A 138 2.78 -10.57 -16.10
CA SER A 138 2.04 -11.84 -16.01
C SER A 138 0.86 -11.78 -15.03
N LEU A 139 0.94 -10.90 -14.03
CA LEU A 139 -0.07 -10.71 -13.00
C LEU A 139 -1.00 -9.52 -13.28
N TYR A 140 -0.62 -8.60 -14.17
CA TYR A 140 -1.42 -7.43 -14.52
C TYR A 140 -2.67 -7.82 -15.30
N GLN A 141 -3.82 -7.65 -14.66
CA GLN A 141 -5.15 -7.88 -15.23
C GLN A 141 -5.96 -6.58 -15.04
N PRO A 142 -5.79 -5.58 -15.93
CA PRO A 142 -6.54 -4.33 -15.81
C PRO A 142 -8.04 -4.58 -15.98
N PRO A 143 -8.90 -3.65 -15.53
CA PRO A 143 -10.34 -3.74 -15.79
C PRO A 143 -10.64 -3.94 -17.27
N SER A 144 -11.58 -4.84 -17.57
CA SER A 144 -11.99 -5.10 -18.94
C SER A 144 -12.72 -3.87 -19.55
N PRO A 145 -12.58 -3.62 -20.87
CA PRO A 145 -13.17 -2.42 -21.50
C PRO A 145 -14.69 -2.28 -21.32
N ASP A 146 -15.43 -3.38 -21.21
CA ASP A 146 -16.87 -3.43 -20.98
C ASP A 146 -17.29 -2.84 -19.62
N ARG A 147 -16.38 -2.81 -18.64
CA ARG A 147 -16.61 -2.21 -17.32
C ARG A 147 -16.62 -0.68 -17.36
N LYS A 148 -16.14 -0.08 -18.45
CA LYS A 148 -16.05 1.38 -18.65
C LYS A 148 -15.28 2.10 -17.53
N ILE A 149 -14.32 1.43 -16.91
CA ILE A 149 -13.39 2.03 -15.95
C ILE A 149 -12.27 2.67 -16.77
N VAL A 150 -12.11 3.99 -16.64
CA VAL A 150 -11.13 4.76 -17.42
C VAL A 150 -10.05 5.30 -16.50
N ILE A 151 -8.81 4.87 -16.73
CA ILE A 151 -7.63 5.39 -16.04
C ILE A 151 -6.86 6.27 -17.01
N SER A 152 -7.03 7.57 -16.89
CA SER A 152 -6.31 8.55 -17.72
C SER A 152 -5.04 9.00 -17.02
N LYS A 153 -3.93 9.10 -17.77
CA LYS A 153 -2.75 9.80 -17.26
C LYS A 153 -3.08 11.27 -17.02
N LEU A 154 -2.53 11.83 -15.95
CA LEU A 154 -2.67 13.23 -15.62
C LEU A 154 -1.58 14.07 -16.30
N LYS A 155 -1.87 15.36 -16.49
CA LYS A 155 -0.88 16.35 -16.93
C LYS A 155 0.00 16.84 -15.78
N LYS A 156 -0.59 16.97 -14.60
CA LYS A 156 0.08 17.29 -13.33
C LYS A 156 0.05 16.04 -12.45
N GLU A 157 1.14 15.81 -11.72
CA GLU A 157 1.21 14.71 -10.76
C GLU A 157 0.11 14.83 -9.70
N HIS A 158 -0.41 13.67 -9.27
CA HIS A 158 -1.38 13.60 -8.18
C HIS A 158 -0.60 13.62 -6.88
N THR A 159 -0.96 14.52 -5.97
CA THR A 159 -0.30 14.65 -4.66
C THR A 159 -0.42 13.34 -3.89
N ASN A 160 0.72 12.68 -3.67
CA ASN A 160 0.79 11.46 -2.87
C ASN A 160 2.17 11.38 -2.18
N PRO A 161 2.29 11.98 -0.99
CA PRO A 161 3.54 12.00 -0.24
C PRO A 161 4.10 10.61 0.03
N TYR A 162 3.22 9.63 0.27
CA TYR A 162 3.65 8.27 0.53
C TYR A 162 4.30 7.64 -0.70
N LEU A 163 3.76 7.89 -1.90
CA LEU A 163 4.33 7.38 -3.14
C LEU A 163 5.71 7.96 -3.42
N ASP A 164 5.92 9.24 -3.13
CA ASP A 164 7.21 9.91 -3.29
C ASP A 164 8.26 9.36 -2.32
N VAL A 165 7.90 9.19 -1.03
CA VAL A 165 8.77 8.58 -0.02
C VAL A 165 9.04 7.11 -0.34
N TRP A 166 8.05 6.37 -0.83
CA TRP A 166 8.23 5.00 -1.30
C TRP A 166 9.20 4.94 -2.49
N ALA A 167 9.07 5.85 -3.46
CA ALA A 167 9.96 5.89 -4.62
C ALA A 167 11.40 6.23 -4.21
N TRP A 168 11.59 7.15 -3.25
CA TRP A 168 12.88 7.37 -2.60
C TRP A 168 13.40 6.09 -1.94
N SER A 169 12.56 5.39 -1.17
CA SER A 169 12.98 4.17 -0.49
C SER A 169 13.44 3.08 -1.48
N CYS A 170 12.84 3.01 -2.67
CA CYS A 170 13.27 2.10 -3.72
C CYS A 170 14.70 2.43 -4.20
N GLN A 171 15.00 3.71 -4.39
CA GLN A 171 16.35 4.15 -4.78
C GLN A 171 17.37 3.91 -3.67
N ASN A 172 17.03 4.29 -2.44
CA ASN A 172 17.92 4.18 -1.29
C ASN A 172 18.23 2.71 -0.95
N LEU A 173 17.24 1.84 -1.07
CA LEU A 173 17.35 0.41 -0.76
C LEU A 173 17.71 -0.46 -1.98
N GLU A 174 18.04 0.12 -3.13
CA GLU A 174 18.42 -0.63 -4.33
C GLU A 174 17.34 -1.65 -4.79
N TRP A 175 16.07 -1.25 -4.69
CA TRP A 175 14.91 -2.09 -4.98
C TRP A 175 14.22 -1.67 -6.28
N ALA A 176 14.17 -2.55 -7.26
CA ALA A 176 13.51 -2.33 -8.55
C ALA A 176 12.18 -3.09 -8.72
N GLY A 177 11.61 -3.61 -7.63
CA GLY A 177 10.32 -4.31 -7.63
C GLY A 177 10.42 -5.83 -7.50
N PRO A 178 9.27 -6.49 -7.35
CA PRO A 178 9.20 -7.92 -7.11
C PRO A 178 9.44 -8.75 -8.37
N GLU A 179 10.08 -9.90 -8.17
CA GLU A 179 10.15 -11.00 -9.12
C GLU A 179 9.58 -12.27 -8.47
N ALA A 180 9.45 -13.36 -9.23
CA ALA A 180 8.90 -14.62 -8.70
C ALA A 180 9.63 -15.10 -7.42
N ALA A 181 10.95 -14.89 -7.34
CA ALA A 181 11.77 -15.27 -6.19
C ALA A 181 11.59 -14.36 -4.96
N THR A 182 10.96 -13.19 -5.09
CA THR A 182 10.66 -12.29 -3.95
C THR A 182 9.85 -13.00 -2.87
N SER A 183 8.99 -13.95 -3.27
CA SER A 183 8.24 -14.84 -2.36
C SER A 183 9.11 -15.68 -1.42
N LYS A 184 10.44 -15.76 -1.63
CA LYS A 184 11.41 -16.46 -0.79
C LYS A 184 12.18 -15.54 0.17
N VAL A 185 12.09 -14.23 0.00
CA VAL A 185 12.72 -13.27 0.92
C VAL A 185 11.91 -13.20 2.21
N ARG A 186 12.59 -13.24 3.36
CA ARG A 186 11.95 -13.35 4.69
C ARG A 186 12.28 -12.20 5.65
N PHE A 187 13.12 -11.27 5.22
CA PHE A 187 13.49 -10.09 5.99
C PHE A 187 12.92 -8.83 5.34
N SER A 188 12.91 -7.73 6.08
CA SER A 188 12.51 -6.40 5.63
C SER A 188 13.51 -5.35 6.12
N HIS A 189 13.56 -4.21 5.44
CA HIS A 189 14.41 -3.11 5.89
C HIS A 189 13.86 -2.40 7.13
N ALA A 190 14.76 -1.82 7.93
CA ALA A 190 14.46 -1.18 9.21
C ALA A 190 13.56 0.07 9.11
N ILE A 191 13.41 0.67 7.92
CA ILE A 191 12.50 1.81 7.71
C ILE A 191 11.02 1.38 7.64
N LEU A 192 10.74 0.10 7.39
CA LEU A 192 9.39 -0.37 7.09
C LEU A 192 8.41 -0.17 8.26
N PRO A 193 8.74 -0.49 9.53
CA PRO A 193 7.84 -0.21 10.65
C PRO A 193 7.51 1.28 10.77
N ILE A 194 8.48 2.17 10.52
CA ILE A 194 8.27 3.62 10.57
C ILE A 194 7.27 4.07 9.50
N LEU A 195 7.45 3.60 8.26
CA LEU A 195 6.51 3.92 7.17
C LEU A 195 5.12 3.34 7.43
N TYR A 196 5.01 2.16 8.05
CA TYR A 196 3.73 1.58 8.44
C TYR A 196 3.01 2.45 9.46
N HIS A 197 3.68 2.89 10.53
CA HIS A 197 3.07 3.76 11.55
C HIS A 197 2.62 5.10 10.98
N HIS A 198 3.37 5.67 10.03
CA HIS A 198 3.09 7.00 9.50
C HIS A 198 2.16 7.03 8.29
N PHE A 199 2.16 6.01 7.43
CA PHE A 199 1.38 6.01 6.17
C PHE A 199 0.55 4.74 5.92
N GLY A 200 0.78 3.65 6.67
CA GLY A 200 0.06 2.39 6.55
C GLY A 200 0.83 1.31 5.77
N CYS A 201 0.34 0.07 5.77
CA CYS A 201 1.14 -1.09 5.33
C CYS A 201 1.39 -1.20 3.82
N VAL A 202 0.57 -0.54 3.00
CA VAL A 202 0.70 -0.57 1.54
C VAL A 202 0.41 0.82 0.98
N CYS A 203 1.21 1.25 0.01
CA CYS A 203 1.06 2.57 -0.61
C CYS A 203 -0.03 2.54 -1.69
N PRO A 204 -1.03 3.44 -1.66
CA PRO A 204 -1.97 3.57 -2.75
C PRO A 204 -1.31 4.22 -3.99
N SER A 205 -1.59 3.69 -5.18
CA SER A 205 -1.27 4.34 -6.45
C SER A 205 -2.45 5.17 -6.97
N TYR A 206 -2.18 6.13 -7.87
CA TYR A 206 -3.25 6.89 -8.52
C TYR A 206 -4.25 5.98 -9.26
N GLU A 207 -3.75 4.95 -9.95
CA GLU A 207 -4.60 3.96 -10.62
C GLU A 207 -5.52 3.25 -9.62
N SER A 208 -4.99 2.81 -8.46
CA SER A 208 -5.79 2.13 -7.46
C SER A 208 -6.90 3.00 -6.87
N LEU A 209 -6.61 4.27 -6.54
CA LEU A 209 -7.60 5.22 -6.04
C LEU A 209 -8.67 5.51 -7.10
N SER A 210 -8.27 5.65 -8.37
CA SER A 210 -9.19 5.88 -9.49
C SER A 210 -10.12 4.70 -9.76
N ILE A 211 -9.61 3.46 -9.65
CA ILE A 211 -10.43 2.25 -9.76
C ILE A 211 -11.46 2.20 -8.63
N ILE A 212 -11.04 2.41 -7.38
CA ILE A 212 -11.94 2.42 -6.21
C ILE A 212 -13.02 3.48 -6.40
N TYR A 213 -12.63 4.70 -6.79
CA TYR A 213 -13.55 5.81 -7.04
C TYR A 213 -14.64 5.46 -8.05
N GLN A 214 -14.26 4.84 -9.17
CA GLN A 214 -15.19 4.48 -10.23
C GLN A 214 -16.06 3.27 -9.86
N LEU A 215 -15.52 2.28 -9.14
CA LEU A 215 -16.27 1.12 -8.65
C LEU A 215 -17.26 1.48 -7.54
N ALA A 216 -16.95 2.48 -6.72
CA ALA A 216 -17.84 2.98 -5.69
C ALA A 216 -19.14 3.53 -6.28
N LYS A 217 -19.09 4.19 -7.45
CA LYS A 217 -20.26 4.80 -8.10
C LYS A 217 -21.07 5.72 -7.15
N GLY A 218 -20.38 6.39 -6.23
CA GLY A 218 -20.99 7.24 -5.20
C GLY A 218 -21.51 6.50 -3.97
N ARG A 219 -21.42 5.17 -3.92
CA ARG A 219 -21.70 4.39 -2.71
C ARG A 219 -20.61 4.61 -1.66
N PRO A 220 -20.94 4.50 -0.36
CA PRO A 220 -19.93 4.51 0.69
C PRO A 220 -18.91 3.38 0.52
N VAL A 221 -17.66 3.67 0.86
CA VAL A 221 -16.57 2.68 0.97
C VAL A 221 -16.32 2.40 2.44
N ILE A 222 -16.49 1.17 2.89
CA ILE A 222 -16.10 0.72 4.23
C ILE A 222 -14.63 0.33 4.17
N ASP A 223 -13.75 1.13 4.79
CA ASP A 223 -12.33 0.79 4.96
C ASP A 223 -12.19 -0.02 6.25
N LEU A 224 -12.26 -1.35 6.14
CA LEU A 224 -12.37 -2.27 7.27
C LEU A 224 -11.00 -2.84 7.63
N GLY A 225 -10.59 -2.58 8.88
CA GLY A 225 -9.19 -2.68 9.30
C GLY A 225 -8.40 -1.47 8.81
N SER A 226 -8.98 -0.27 8.91
CA SER A 226 -8.40 0.95 8.33
C SER A 226 -7.04 1.34 8.90
N GLY A 227 -6.63 0.76 10.03
CA GLY A 227 -5.37 1.07 10.71
C GLY A 227 -5.28 2.57 11.03
N ASN A 228 -4.24 3.24 10.54
CA ASN A 228 -4.08 4.69 10.70
C ASN A 228 -5.01 5.54 9.80
N GLY A 229 -5.74 4.94 8.87
CA GLY A 229 -6.69 5.62 7.99
C GLY A 229 -6.07 6.41 6.84
N TYR A 230 -4.81 6.17 6.46
CA TYR A 230 -4.19 6.85 5.31
C TYR A 230 -4.97 6.61 4.00
N TRP A 231 -5.39 5.38 3.74
CA TRP A 231 -6.22 5.04 2.57
C TRP A 231 -7.57 5.75 2.62
N SER A 232 -8.21 5.77 3.79
CA SER A 232 -9.42 6.55 4.02
C SER A 232 -9.25 8.03 3.69
N TYR A 233 -8.18 8.66 4.17
CA TYR A 233 -7.86 10.05 3.85
C TYR A 233 -7.64 10.25 2.34
N MET A 234 -6.78 9.44 1.71
CA MET A 234 -6.48 9.51 0.28
C MET A 234 -7.72 9.40 -0.59
N LEU A 235 -8.66 8.49 -0.27
CA LEU A 235 -9.91 8.32 -1.01
C LEU A 235 -10.87 9.49 -0.82
N ARG A 236 -10.92 10.11 0.36
CA ARG A 236 -11.72 11.32 0.63
C ARG A 236 -11.22 12.51 -0.18
N VAL A 237 -9.89 12.69 -0.26
CA VAL A 237 -9.29 13.84 -0.97
C VAL A 237 -9.02 13.60 -2.46
N PHE A 238 -9.16 12.36 -2.93
CA PHE A 238 -8.85 11.96 -4.31
C PHE A 238 -9.56 12.84 -5.36
N ASN A 239 -10.83 13.16 -5.12
CA ASN A 239 -11.59 14.09 -5.94
C ASN A 239 -12.29 15.13 -5.07
N LYS A 240 -11.62 16.26 -4.83
CA LYS A 240 -12.13 17.37 -4.00
C LYS A 240 -13.50 17.92 -4.46
N GLN A 241 -13.86 17.80 -5.74
CA GLN A 241 -15.16 18.27 -6.25
C GLN A 241 -16.30 17.31 -5.96
N LYS A 242 -16.01 16.00 -5.92
CA LYS A 242 -16.98 14.96 -5.58
C LYS A 242 -16.28 13.89 -4.73
N PRO A 243 -16.05 14.19 -3.44
CA PRO A 243 -15.38 13.29 -2.52
C PRO A 243 -16.12 11.95 -2.38
N LEU A 244 -15.39 10.88 -2.09
CA LEU A 244 -16.02 9.64 -1.65
C LEU A 244 -16.41 9.75 -0.18
N THR A 245 -17.56 9.18 0.16
CA THR A 245 -17.86 8.82 1.55
C THR A 245 -17.07 7.57 1.89
N VAL A 246 -16.09 7.69 2.78
CA VAL A 246 -15.29 6.57 3.27
C VAL A 246 -15.50 6.43 4.76
N ILE A 247 -15.81 5.22 5.20
CA ILE A 247 -16.13 4.89 6.59
C ILE A 247 -15.00 4.02 7.15
N PRO A 248 -14.04 4.61 7.89
CA PRO A 248 -12.99 3.86 8.56
C PRO A 248 -13.57 3.05 9.71
N VAL A 249 -13.22 1.77 9.77
CA VAL A 249 -13.62 0.81 10.80
C VAL A 249 -12.38 0.05 11.24
N ASP A 250 -12.05 0.08 12.53
CA ASP A 250 -10.92 -0.65 13.10
C ASP A 250 -11.23 -1.02 14.55
N ASN A 251 -10.66 -2.08 15.10
CA ASN A 251 -10.88 -2.46 16.50
C ASN A 251 -9.83 -1.89 17.46
N GLY A 252 -8.77 -1.27 16.94
CA GLY A 252 -7.68 -0.66 17.71
C GLY A 252 -6.71 -1.67 18.30
N ILE A 253 -6.61 -2.89 17.74
CA ILE A 253 -5.62 -3.89 18.18
C ILE A 253 -4.20 -3.46 17.77
N SER A 254 -4.05 -2.86 16.58
CA SER A 254 -2.75 -2.39 16.09
C SER A 254 -2.50 -0.96 16.54
N GLU A 255 -1.30 -0.69 17.00
CA GLU A 255 -0.86 0.64 17.39
C GLU A 255 -0.30 1.40 16.19
N TRP A 256 -0.67 2.68 16.06
CA TRP A 256 -0.22 3.56 14.98
C TRP A 256 0.21 4.89 15.56
N ARG A 257 1.39 5.37 15.15
CA ARG A 257 1.90 6.65 15.64
C ARG A 257 1.16 7.83 15.02
N THR A 258 0.83 7.75 13.74
CA THR A 258 0.01 8.73 13.04
C THR A 258 -1.38 8.17 12.81
N VAL A 259 -2.39 9.03 12.95
CA VAL A 259 -3.79 8.78 12.60
C VAL A 259 -4.24 9.88 11.66
N TRP A 260 -4.70 9.51 10.47
CA TRP A 260 -5.03 10.42 9.37
C TRP A 260 -6.50 10.86 9.36
N VAL A 261 -7.38 10.12 10.02
CA VAL A 261 -8.81 10.39 10.06
C VAL A 261 -9.33 10.36 11.51
N PRO A 262 -10.14 11.35 11.92
CA PRO A 262 -10.58 11.47 13.31
C PRO A 262 -11.78 10.57 13.66
N ASP A 263 -12.44 10.01 12.65
CA ASP A 263 -13.79 9.43 12.74
C ASP A 263 -13.81 7.91 12.55
N THR A 264 -12.74 7.23 12.99
CA THR A 264 -12.66 5.77 12.95
C THR A 264 -13.70 5.15 13.88
N ASN A 265 -14.56 4.28 13.33
CA ASN A 265 -15.49 3.51 14.13
C ASN A 265 -14.71 2.42 14.86
N GLN A 266 -14.48 2.60 16.16
CA GLN A 266 -13.76 1.62 16.98
C GLN A 266 -14.65 0.41 17.33
N ILE A 267 -14.67 -0.61 16.46
CA ILE A 267 -15.55 -1.78 16.58
C ILE A 267 -15.00 -2.97 15.78
N ASP A 268 -15.36 -4.19 16.17
CA ASP A 268 -15.09 -5.38 15.36
C ASP A 268 -15.77 -5.28 13.98
N GLY A 269 -15.07 -5.71 12.93
CA GLY A 269 -15.57 -5.57 11.56
C GLY A 269 -16.81 -6.42 11.25
N VAL A 270 -16.94 -7.63 11.81
CA VAL A 270 -18.15 -8.46 11.61
C VAL A 270 -19.33 -7.82 12.35
N GLU A 271 -19.09 -7.30 13.55
CA GLU A 271 -20.10 -6.58 14.32
C GLU A 271 -20.56 -5.30 13.60
N TYR A 272 -19.62 -4.52 13.04
CA TYR A 272 -19.94 -3.35 12.23
C TYR A 272 -20.83 -3.71 11.05
N LEU A 273 -20.46 -4.74 10.28
CA LEU A 273 -21.26 -5.17 9.13
C LEU A 273 -22.69 -5.53 9.55
N LYS A 274 -22.87 -6.33 10.60
CA LYS A 274 -24.21 -6.71 11.11
C LYS A 274 -25.05 -5.50 11.51
N LYS A 275 -24.45 -4.49 12.14
CA LYS A 275 -25.14 -3.23 12.52
C LYS A 275 -25.48 -2.36 11.31
N ASN A 276 -24.76 -2.52 10.21
CA ASN A 276 -24.86 -1.69 9.00
C ASN A 276 -25.38 -2.48 7.81
N ASN A 277 -26.45 -3.26 8.02
CA ASN A 277 -27.16 -4.02 6.98
C ASN A 277 -26.24 -4.94 6.15
N ASP A 278 -25.28 -5.56 6.83
CA ASP A 278 -24.24 -6.44 6.28
C ASP A 278 -23.43 -5.82 5.13
N GLY A 279 -23.31 -4.48 5.10
CA GLY A 279 -22.60 -3.75 4.05
C GLY A 279 -23.30 -3.77 2.68
N LYS A 280 -24.61 -4.05 2.63
CA LYS A 280 -25.39 -3.88 1.39
C LYS A 280 -25.30 -2.43 0.91
N ASP A 281 -25.26 -2.26 -0.41
CA ASP A 281 -25.12 -0.97 -1.11
C ASP A 281 -23.84 -0.19 -0.77
N GLN A 282 -22.84 -0.85 -0.17
CA GLN A 282 -21.53 -0.27 0.16
C GLN A 282 -20.42 -1.08 -0.50
N VAL A 283 -19.26 -0.47 -0.74
CA VAL A 283 -18.05 -1.17 -1.19
C VAL A 283 -17.24 -1.58 0.03
N LEU A 284 -16.83 -2.84 0.10
CA LEU A 284 -15.88 -3.30 1.12
C LEU A 284 -14.45 -3.09 0.63
N LEU A 285 -13.66 -2.32 1.37
CA LEU A 285 -12.21 -2.17 1.20
C LEU A 285 -11.49 -2.87 2.36
N LEU A 286 -10.53 -3.73 2.01
CA LEU A 286 -9.61 -4.38 2.93
C LEU A 286 -8.19 -3.99 2.56
N VAL A 287 -7.51 -3.24 3.43
CA VAL A 287 -6.12 -2.82 3.21
C VAL A 287 -5.22 -3.67 4.10
N TYR A 288 -4.31 -4.42 3.47
CA TYR A 288 -3.33 -5.29 4.10
C TYR A 288 -3.94 -6.20 5.20
N PRO A 289 -5.03 -6.94 4.89
CA PRO A 289 -5.77 -7.68 5.91
C PRO A 289 -4.90 -8.72 6.62
N GLN A 290 -5.06 -8.84 7.93
CA GLN A 290 -4.22 -9.71 8.75
C GLN A 290 -4.37 -11.20 8.42
N VAL A 291 -3.26 -11.93 8.53
CA VAL A 291 -3.25 -13.39 8.48
C VAL A 291 -3.47 -13.95 9.88
N GLY A 292 -4.48 -14.80 10.04
CA GLY A 292 -4.79 -15.47 11.30
C GLY A 292 -6.20 -15.17 11.82
N LEU A 293 -6.60 -15.91 12.86
CA LEU A 293 -7.91 -15.81 13.55
C LEU A 293 -9.14 -15.87 12.62
N GLU A 294 -8.94 -16.36 11.39
CA GLU A 294 -9.92 -16.36 10.32
C GLU A 294 -10.50 -14.98 9.97
N PHE A 295 -9.80 -13.89 10.32
CA PHE A 295 -10.28 -12.51 10.20
C PHE A 295 -10.87 -12.24 8.82
N THR A 296 -10.07 -12.38 7.76
CA THR A 296 -10.50 -12.09 6.39
C THR A 296 -11.69 -12.95 5.97
N SER A 297 -11.66 -14.27 6.23
CA SER A 297 -12.76 -15.15 5.86
C SER A 297 -14.07 -14.81 6.57
N LYS A 298 -14.03 -14.41 7.85
CA LYS A 298 -15.22 -14.03 8.62
C LYS A 298 -15.84 -12.76 8.08
N ILE A 299 -15.02 -11.75 7.76
CA ILE A 299 -15.46 -10.51 7.14
C ILE A 299 -16.09 -10.77 5.77
N LEU A 300 -15.41 -11.51 4.90
CA LEU A 300 -15.89 -11.81 3.55
C LEU A 300 -17.22 -12.60 3.57
N ARG A 301 -17.40 -13.54 4.51
CA ARG A 301 -18.67 -14.28 4.67
C ARG A 301 -19.80 -13.41 5.22
N ALA A 302 -19.48 -12.47 6.12
CA ALA A 302 -20.44 -11.54 6.70
C ALA A 302 -20.95 -10.52 5.67
N TYR A 303 -20.07 -10.02 4.80
CA TYR A 303 -20.39 -9.01 3.81
C TYR A 303 -21.40 -9.48 2.76
N LYS A 304 -22.49 -8.73 2.57
CA LYS A 304 -23.59 -9.00 1.63
C LYS A 304 -23.70 -7.98 0.49
N GLY A 305 -22.83 -6.98 0.45
CA GLY A 305 -22.71 -6.10 -0.72
C GLY A 305 -22.13 -6.83 -1.94
N ASP A 306 -21.87 -6.06 -2.99
CA ASP A 306 -21.54 -6.58 -4.32
C ASP A 306 -20.11 -6.33 -4.77
N THR A 307 -19.32 -5.51 -4.07
CA THR A 307 -18.01 -5.04 -4.53
C THR A 307 -17.01 -5.17 -3.39
N ILE A 308 -15.97 -5.98 -3.61
CA ILE A 308 -14.90 -6.21 -2.65
C ILE A 308 -13.60 -5.72 -3.29
N ILE A 309 -12.85 -4.92 -2.55
CA ILE A 309 -11.56 -4.41 -2.95
C ILE A 309 -10.57 -4.82 -1.86
N CYS A 310 -9.44 -5.40 -2.28
CA CYS A 310 -8.37 -5.78 -1.37
C CYS A 310 -7.04 -5.24 -1.89
N ALA A 311 -6.33 -4.49 -1.06
CA ALA A 311 -4.94 -4.13 -1.29
C ALA A 311 -4.06 -5.03 -0.41
N GLY A 312 -3.19 -5.85 -0.99
CA GLY A 312 -2.33 -6.76 -0.22
C GLY A 312 -1.44 -7.62 -1.11
N THR A 313 -0.81 -8.64 -0.54
CA THR A 313 0.17 -9.44 -1.27
C THR A 313 -0.46 -10.25 -2.40
N GLN A 314 0.22 -10.31 -3.54
CA GLN A 314 -0.18 -11.09 -4.71
C GLN A 314 0.61 -12.36 -4.94
N ASN A 315 1.51 -12.71 -4.01
CA ASN A 315 2.16 -14.00 -3.97
C ASN A 315 1.79 -14.76 -2.70
N SER A 316 2.12 -16.06 -2.64
CA SER A 316 1.73 -16.94 -1.54
C SER A 316 2.69 -16.90 -0.35
N ASN A 317 3.33 -15.76 -0.06
CA ASN A 317 4.25 -15.62 1.07
C ASN A 317 3.54 -15.61 2.44
N GLY A 318 2.22 -15.45 2.46
CA GLY A 318 1.39 -15.51 3.65
C GLY A 318 1.48 -14.25 4.53
N TYR A 319 1.78 -13.07 3.97
CA TYR A 319 1.76 -11.81 4.75
C TYR A 319 0.37 -11.19 4.89
N THR A 320 -0.55 -11.43 3.94
CA THR A 320 -1.89 -10.82 3.98
C THR A 320 -2.99 -11.84 3.69
N ALA A 321 -4.17 -11.62 4.27
CA ALA A 321 -5.41 -12.39 4.11
C ALA A 321 -5.33 -13.86 4.53
N PHE A 322 -4.54 -14.66 3.83
CA PHE A 322 -4.47 -16.11 4.00
C PHE A 322 -3.01 -16.59 4.00
N ALA A 323 -2.69 -17.53 4.90
CA ALA A 323 -1.33 -18.00 5.10
C ALA A 323 -0.77 -18.84 3.95
N LYS A 324 -1.63 -19.43 3.11
CA LYS A 324 -1.25 -20.48 2.14
C LYS A 324 -1.75 -20.23 0.72
N GLU A 325 -2.52 -19.19 0.48
CA GLU A 325 -3.09 -18.87 -0.84
C GLU A 325 -3.31 -17.36 -0.96
N THR A 326 -3.51 -16.86 -2.18
CA THR A 326 -3.84 -15.45 -2.38
C THR A 326 -5.33 -15.19 -2.11
N ILE A 327 -5.71 -13.93 -1.90
CA ILE A 327 -7.14 -13.58 -1.77
C ILE A 327 -7.92 -13.90 -3.04
N ALA A 328 -7.30 -13.79 -4.21
CA ALA A 328 -7.93 -14.11 -5.49
C ALA A 328 -8.26 -15.60 -5.59
N ASP A 329 -7.33 -16.48 -5.21
CA ASP A 329 -7.54 -17.93 -5.21
C ASP A 329 -8.63 -18.33 -4.21
N TRP A 330 -8.59 -17.74 -3.01
CA TRP A 330 -9.58 -18.01 -1.98
C TRP A 330 -10.99 -17.58 -2.41
N ILE A 331 -11.15 -16.36 -2.97
CA ILE A 331 -12.46 -15.87 -3.45
C ILE A 331 -12.98 -16.72 -4.60
N ALA A 332 -12.13 -17.12 -5.54
CA ALA A 332 -12.54 -17.98 -6.66
C ALA A 332 -13.09 -19.33 -6.18
N ARG A 333 -12.50 -19.89 -5.11
CA ARG A 333 -12.87 -21.18 -4.53
C ARG A 333 -14.08 -21.11 -3.59
N GLU A 334 -14.10 -20.13 -2.69
CA GLU A 334 -15.08 -20.04 -1.59
C GLU A 334 -16.28 -19.13 -1.90
N MET A 335 -16.13 -18.22 -2.86
CA MET A 335 -17.14 -17.23 -3.21
C MET A 335 -17.35 -17.16 -4.73
N PRO A 336 -17.73 -18.26 -5.40
CA PRO A 336 -17.81 -18.34 -6.87
C PRO A 336 -18.88 -17.41 -7.49
N VAL A 337 -19.73 -16.81 -6.67
CA VAL A 337 -20.68 -15.76 -7.05
C VAL A 337 -19.99 -14.42 -7.33
N PHE A 338 -18.74 -14.25 -6.91
CA PHE A 338 -17.89 -13.12 -7.27
C PHE A 338 -17.00 -13.48 -8.46
N GLU A 339 -16.68 -12.48 -9.26
CA GLU A 339 -15.66 -12.53 -10.31
C GLU A 339 -14.60 -11.46 -10.05
N LYS A 340 -13.36 -11.75 -10.43
CA LYS A 340 -12.26 -10.79 -10.36
C LYS A 340 -12.42 -9.77 -11.50
N VAL A 341 -12.64 -8.52 -11.15
CA VAL A 341 -12.75 -7.39 -12.09
C VAL A 341 -11.37 -6.94 -12.56
N CYS A 342 -10.42 -6.84 -11.64
CA CYS A 342 -9.04 -6.52 -11.97
C CYS A 342 -8.06 -6.97 -10.89
N GLN A 343 -6.80 -7.04 -11.30
CA GLN A 343 -5.61 -7.16 -10.45
C GLN A 343 -4.55 -6.21 -11.03
N ILE A 344 -4.15 -5.20 -10.26
CA ILE A 344 -3.11 -4.25 -10.69
C ILE A 344 -1.99 -4.22 -9.65
N PRO A 345 -0.72 -4.05 -10.05
CA PRO A 345 0.36 -3.94 -9.09
C PRO A 345 0.20 -2.68 -8.23
N LEU A 346 0.65 -2.77 -6.98
CA LEU A 346 0.81 -1.63 -6.08
C LEU A 346 2.30 -1.36 -5.82
N PRO A 347 2.65 -0.13 -5.45
CA PRO A 347 3.99 0.20 -5.00
C PRO A 347 4.39 -0.74 -3.84
N SER A 348 5.33 -1.64 -4.12
CA SER A 348 5.75 -2.68 -3.19
C SER A 348 7.07 -2.29 -2.54
N PHE A 349 7.16 -2.35 -1.21
CA PHE A 349 8.43 -2.20 -0.50
C PHE A 349 9.42 -3.31 -0.86
N ALA A 350 10.69 -3.09 -0.52
CA ALA A 350 11.71 -4.12 -0.66
C ALA A 350 11.25 -5.44 -0.01
N ALA A 351 11.41 -6.54 -0.75
CA ALA A 351 10.93 -7.88 -0.39
C ALA A 351 9.40 -8.08 -0.34
N LYS A 352 8.60 -7.12 -0.82
CA LYS A 352 7.14 -7.21 -0.91
C LYS A 352 6.67 -7.31 -2.35
N ASP A 353 5.44 -7.75 -2.53
CA ASP A 353 4.82 -7.96 -3.83
C ASP A 353 3.31 -7.75 -3.67
N GLU A 354 2.91 -6.50 -3.81
CA GLU A 354 1.58 -6.00 -3.46
C GLU A 354 0.75 -5.74 -4.72
N ALA A 355 -0.56 -5.95 -4.62
CA ALA A 355 -1.52 -5.64 -5.65
C ALA A 355 -2.84 -5.15 -5.07
N LEU A 356 -3.60 -4.45 -5.92
CA LEU A 356 -5.02 -4.21 -5.72
C LEU A 356 -5.80 -5.28 -6.47
N PHE A 357 -6.64 -6.00 -5.77
CA PHE A 357 -7.64 -6.90 -6.31
C PHE A 357 -9.02 -6.26 -6.17
N ALA A 358 -9.80 -6.25 -7.26
CA ALA A 358 -11.20 -5.86 -7.20
C ALA A 358 -12.07 -7.03 -7.66
N PHE A 359 -13.16 -7.27 -6.95
CA PHE A 359 -14.13 -8.31 -7.23
C PHE A 359 -15.54 -7.72 -7.24
N GLN A 360 -16.39 -8.24 -8.11
CA GLN A 360 -17.81 -7.90 -8.13
C GLN A 360 -18.66 -9.16 -8.15
N ARG A 361 -19.85 -9.12 -7.55
CA ARG A 361 -20.83 -10.18 -7.75
C ARG A 361 -21.20 -10.26 -9.22
N LYS A 362 -21.25 -11.47 -9.75
CA LYS A 362 -21.73 -11.76 -11.10
C LYS A 362 -23.19 -11.31 -11.19
N VAL A 363 -23.52 -10.60 -12.26
CA VAL A 363 -24.92 -10.31 -12.58
C VAL A 363 -25.58 -11.64 -12.95
N SER A 364 -26.60 -12.03 -12.18
CA SER A 364 -27.41 -13.25 -12.41
C SER A 364 -28.33 -13.11 -13.60
#